data_AF-A0A849Y9Y4-F1
#
_entry.id   AF-A0A849Y9Y4-F1
#
_cell.length_a   1.000
_cell.length_b   1.000
_cell.length_c   1.000
_cell.angle_alpha   90.00
_cell.angle_beta   90.00
_cell.angle_gamma   90.00
#
_symmetry.space_group_name_H-M   'P 1'
#
loop_
_entity.id
_entity.type
_entity.pdbx_description
1 polymer ?
#
loop_
_entity_poly.entity_id
_entity_poly.type
_entity_poly.pdbx_seq_one_letter_code
_entity_poly.pdbx_strand_id
1 'polypeptide(L)'
;MRVARFRVAPLLWGGALMASACLIGCSLPRDQGPADDRQISGDAAWKRFQRAADAGDFAAARAAASELTRRFPKNGSAWNSLGWASERAGLEEDARRAYQRAVEANPRHAKAWANLGLSFGKRGDLRGEIACYRRSLKLRPHHAATWQNLAAAAQQAGRKSDLQEAVRHLARLRGPPPRKSLAPPEHEPSAPLIRFPEAAASPNPAPAKEAISQEPASPVLPPKLSENAASPAPATPSAP
;
A
#
# COMPACT_ATOMS: atom_id res chain seq x y z
N MET A 1 37.46 -53.99 -38.11
CA MET A 1 37.21 -52.53 -38.31
C MET A 1 37.28 -51.81 -36.95
N ARG A 2 37.84 -50.59 -36.92
CA ARG A 2 37.83 -49.57 -35.85
C ARG A 2 37.78 -50.02 -34.37
N VAL A 3 38.94 -49.94 -33.71
CA VAL A 3 39.08 -49.90 -32.24
C VAL A 3 38.64 -48.51 -31.73
N ALA A 4 37.63 -48.46 -30.86
CA ALA A 4 37.20 -47.20 -30.22
C ALA A 4 38.00 -46.97 -28.94
N ARG A 5 38.80 -45.89 -28.91
CA ARG A 5 39.63 -45.52 -27.75
C ARG A 5 38.79 -44.82 -26.68
N PHE A 6 38.84 -45.32 -25.45
CA PHE A 6 38.47 -44.54 -24.27
C PHE A 6 39.38 -43.29 -24.17
N ARG A 7 38.79 -42.13 -23.86
CA ARG A 7 39.51 -40.92 -23.45
C ARG A 7 38.97 -40.49 -22.08
N VAL A 8 39.88 -40.10 -21.21
CA VAL A 8 39.63 -39.77 -19.80
C VAL A 8 40.03 -38.31 -19.57
N ALA A 9 39.23 -37.59 -18.77
CA ALA A 9 39.53 -36.30 -18.12
C ALA A 9 39.73 -35.06 -19.06
N PRO A 10 39.75 -33.81 -18.52
CA PRO A 10 39.65 -33.41 -17.11
C PRO A 10 38.55 -32.38 -16.77
N LEU A 11 38.43 -32.10 -15.47
CA LEU A 11 37.73 -30.93 -14.94
C LEU A 11 38.38 -29.62 -15.41
N LEU A 12 37.56 -28.59 -15.63
CA LEU A 12 37.99 -27.18 -15.62
C LEU A 12 37.01 -26.35 -14.79
N TRP A 13 37.56 -25.57 -13.86
CA TRP A 13 36.85 -24.57 -13.06
C TRP A 13 36.28 -23.44 -13.92
N GLY A 14 35.11 -22.91 -13.54
CA GLY A 14 34.60 -21.63 -14.01
C GLY A 14 33.27 -21.23 -13.35
N GLY A 15 33.22 -20.08 -12.68
CA GLY A 15 32.00 -19.55 -12.01
C GLY A 15 31.83 -20.07 -10.57
N ALA A 16 32.41 -19.46 -9.55
CA ALA A 16 32.08 -18.16 -8.96
C ALA A 16 30.78 -18.14 -8.12
N LEU A 17 30.98 -17.95 -6.81
CA LEU A 17 30.05 -17.38 -5.82
C LEU A 17 28.72 -18.10 -5.51
N MET A 18 28.75 -18.80 -4.38
CA MET A 18 27.59 -18.97 -3.51
C MET A 18 26.95 -17.61 -3.17
N ALA A 19 25.73 -17.38 -3.66
CA ALA A 19 24.84 -16.33 -3.16
C ALA A 19 23.54 -16.98 -2.64
N SER A 20 23.60 -17.52 -1.41
CA SER A 20 22.39 -17.87 -0.67
C SER A 20 21.63 -16.61 -0.30
N ALA A 21 20.60 -16.26 -1.07
CA ALA A 21 19.64 -15.21 -0.70
C ALA A 21 18.27 -15.47 -1.34
N CYS A 22 17.35 -16.04 -0.54
CA CYS A 22 15.91 -15.92 -0.65
C CYS A 22 15.27 -15.85 -2.06
N LEU A 23 15.10 -17.01 -2.70
CA LEU A 23 13.88 -17.30 -3.46
C LEU A 23 12.80 -17.96 -2.57
N ILE A 24 12.76 -17.57 -1.30
CA ILE A 24 11.53 -17.63 -0.52
C ILE A 24 10.55 -16.72 -1.26
N GLY A 25 9.51 -17.33 -1.84
CA GLY A 25 8.65 -16.61 -2.76
C GLY A 25 8.10 -15.34 -2.13
N CYS A 26 8.00 -14.29 -2.94
CA CYS A 26 7.03 -13.22 -2.76
C CYS A 26 5.62 -13.80 -2.93
N SER A 27 5.24 -14.70 -2.03
CA SER A 27 3.85 -14.86 -1.64
C SER A 27 3.44 -13.50 -1.12
N LEU A 28 2.78 -12.73 -1.99
CA LEU A 28 1.76 -11.78 -1.57
C LEU A 28 1.08 -12.40 -0.34
N PRO A 29 1.09 -11.74 0.83
CA PRO A 29 0.56 -12.34 2.05
C PRO A 29 -0.81 -12.87 1.69
N ARG A 30 -1.00 -14.20 1.83
CA ARG A 30 -2.21 -14.89 1.36
C ARG A 30 -3.37 -14.31 2.15
N ASP A 31 -3.92 -13.24 1.59
CA ASP A 31 -5.10 -12.58 2.07
C ASP A 31 -6.18 -13.63 1.94
N GLN A 32 -6.48 -14.28 3.06
CA GLN A 32 -7.57 -15.24 3.12
C GLN A 32 -8.81 -14.43 2.80
N GLY A 33 -9.25 -14.53 1.54
CA GLY A 33 -10.46 -13.92 1.07
C GLY A 33 -11.62 -14.32 1.97
N PRO A 34 -12.73 -13.57 1.93
CA PRO A 34 -13.86 -13.83 2.81
C PRO A 34 -14.28 -15.31 2.67
N ALA A 35 -14.71 -15.92 3.77
CA ALA A 35 -14.78 -17.38 3.88
C ALA A 35 -15.68 -18.07 2.82
N ASP A 36 -16.57 -17.29 2.20
CA ASP A 36 -17.44 -17.66 1.09
C ASP A 36 -16.73 -17.81 -0.27
N ASP A 37 -15.48 -17.34 -0.45
CA ASP A 37 -14.63 -17.62 -1.63
C ASP A 37 -14.51 -19.14 -1.90
N ARG A 38 -14.46 -19.95 -0.84
CA ARG A 38 -14.31 -21.42 -0.93
C ARG A 38 -15.50 -22.10 -1.61
N GLN A 39 -16.67 -21.47 -1.62
CA GLN A 39 -17.88 -22.02 -2.24
C GLN A 39 -17.84 -21.90 -3.76
N ILE A 40 -17.18 -20.86 -4.28
CA ILE A 40 -17.12 -20.53 -5.71
C ILE A 40 -15.79 -20.92 -6.37
N SER A 41 -14.70 -21.07 -5.62
CA SER A 41 -13.35 -21.30 -6.17
C SER A 41 -13.21 -22.54 -7.06
N GLY A 42 -14.00 -23.60 -6.81
CA GLY A 42 -14.02 -24.81 -7.65
C GLY A 42 -14.78 -24.64 -8.97
N ASP A 43 -15.62 -23.61 -9.08
CA ASP A 43 -16.67 -23.51 -10.09
C ASP A 43 -16.17 -23.16 -11.50
N ALA A 44 -16.84 -23.70 -12.53
CA ALA A 44 -16.51 -23.43 -13.92
C ALA A 44 -16.73 -21.96 -14.32
N ALA A 45 -17.71 -21.26 -13.72
CA ALA A 45 -17.93 -19.84 -13.92
C ALA A 45 -16.85 -19.00 -13.21
N TRP A 46 -16.39 -19.41 -12.01
CA TRP A 46 -15.28 -18.75 -11.33
C TRP A 46 -13.97 -18.85 -12.13
N LYS A 47 -13.64 -20.04 -12.63
CA LYS A 47 -12.47 -20.25 -13.48
C LYS A 47 -12.55 -19.47 -14.80
N ARG A 48 -13.75 -19.29 -15.37
CA ARG A 48 -13.99 -18.39 -16.53
C ARG A 48 -13.80 -16.93 -16.16
N PHE A 49 -14.37 -16.48 -15.04
CA PHE A 49 -14.22 -15.12 -14.52
C PHE A 49 -12.74 -14.76 -14.32
N GLN A 50 -11.95 -15.65 -13.70
CA GLN A 50 -10.50 -15.44 -13.52
C GLN A 50 -9.79 -15.28 -14.87
N ARG A 51 -9.93 -16.24 -15.80
CA ARG A 51 -9.28 -16.16 -17.11
C ARG A 51 -9.68 -14.90 -17.90
N ALA A 52 -10.94 -14.50 -17.83
CA ALA A 52 -11.42 -13.29 -18.50
C ALA A 52 -10.87 -12.02 -17.85
N ALA A 53 -10.79 -11.97 -16.50
CA ALA A 53 -10.16 -10.88 -15.77
C ALA A 53 -8.65 -10.77 -16.07
N ASP A 54 -7.94 -11.89 -16.15
CA ASP A 54 -6.52 -11.95 -16.49
C ASP A 54 -6.26 -11.54 -17.95
N ALA A 55 -7.17 -11.88 -18.87
CA ALA A 55 -7.13 -11.46 -20.27
C ALA A 55 -7.61 -10.01 -20.51
N GLY A 56 -8.16 -9.34 -19.50
CA GLY A 56 -8.75 -8.00 -19.64
C GLY A 56 -10.13 -7.97 -20.34
N ASP A 57 -10.72 -9.12 -20.65
CA ASP A 57 -12.08 -9.21 -21.19
C ASP A 57 -13.10 -9.03 -20.07
N PHE A 58 -13.39 -7.78 -19.76
CA PHE A 58 -14.35 -7.42 -18.71
C PHE A 58 -15.80 -7.76 -19.07
N ALA A 59 -16.12 -7.93 -20.37
CA ALA A 59 -17.45 -8.36 -20.81
C ALA A 59 -17.68 -9.84 -20.48
N ALA A 60 -16.75 -10.72 -20.83
CA ALA A 60 -16.78 -12.14 -20.47
C ALA A 60 -16.65 -12.34 -18.95
N ALA A 61 -15.81 -11.55 -18.27
CA ALA A 61 -15.71 -11.58 -16.81
C ALA A 61 -17.05 -11.24 -16.15
N ARG A 62 -17.74 -10.18 -16.62
CA ARG A 62 -19.05 -9.78 -16.11
C ARG A 62 -20.12 -10.85 -16.37
N ALA A 63 -20.10 -11.49 -17.55
CA ALA A 63 -21.01 -12.59 -17.86
C ALA A 63 -20.81 -13.80 -16.93
N ALA A 64 -19.55 -14.20 -16.70
CA ALA A 64 -19.20 -15.30 -15.80
C ALA A 64 -19.53 -14.96 -14.33
N ALA A 65 -19.31 -13.72 -13.89
CA ALA A 65 -19.69 -13.27 -12.55
C ALA A 65 -21.22 -13.18 -12.36
N SER A 66 -21.97 -12.80 -13.39
CA SER A 66 -23.45 -12.82 -13.39
C SER A 66 -24.01 -14.24 -13.29
N GLU A 67 -23.31 -15.23 -13.85
CA GLU A 67 -23.65 -16.65 -13.66
C GLU A 67 -23.40 -17.10 -12.22
N LEU A 68 -22.27 -16.68 -11.62
CA LEU A 68 -21.98 -16.94 -10.21
C LEU A 68 -23.04 -16.35 -9.28
N THR A 69 -23.52 -15.12 -9.50
CA THR A 69 -24.54 -14.52 -8.63
C THR A 69 -25.90 -15.20 -8.76
N ARG A 70 -26.24 -15.76 -9.94
CA ARG A 70 -27.44 -16.61 -10.09
C ARG A 70 -27.32 -17.93 -9.33
N ARG A 71 -26.13 -18.56 -9.34
CA ARG A 71 -25.91 -19.87 -8.72
C ARG A 71 -25.62 -19.79 -7.21
N PHE A 72 -25.04 -18.68 -6.77
CA PHE A 72 -24.67 -18.42 -5.37
C PHE A 72 -25.21 -17.06 -4.91
N PRO A 73 -26.55 -16.83 -4.87
CA PRO A 73 -27.14 -15.51 -4.62
C PRO A 73 -26.87 -14.95 -3.22
N LYS A 74 -26.48 -15.80 -2.26
CA LYS A 74 -26.10 -15.42 -0.88
C LYS A 74 -24.58 -15.31 -0.67
N ASN A 75 -23.78 -15.38 -1.73
CA ASN A 75 -22.32 -15.32 -1.66
C ASN A 75 -21.84 -13.89 -1.97
N GLY A 76 -21.19 -13.24 -1.01
CA GLY A 76 -20.73 -11.87 -1.15
C GLY A 76 -19.61 -11.73 -2.18
N SER A 77 -18.74 -12.73 -2.29
CA SER A 77 -17.64 -12.75 -3.25
C SER A 77 -18.11 -12.79 -4.70
N ALA A 78 -19.15 -13.57 -5.00
CA ALA A 78 -19.76 -13.62 -6.33
C ALA A 78 -20.29 -12.23 -6.75
N TRP A 79 -21.02 -11.56 -5.86
CA TRP A 79 -21.51 -10.19 -6.08
C TRP A 79 -20.38 -9.17 -6.18
N ASN A 80 -19.33 -9.30 -5.36
CA ASN A 80 -18.15 -8.43 -5.43
C ASN A 80 -17.39 -8.59 -6.76
N SER A 81 -17.26 -9.81 -7.28
CA SER A 81 -16.66 -10.08 -8.59
C SER A 81 -17.50 -9.52 -9.74
N LEU A 82 -18.84 -9.58 -9.63
CA LEU A 82 -19.72 -8.92 -10.59
C LEU A 82 -19.56 -7.40 -10.55
N GLY A 83 -19.44 -6.82 -9.35
CA GLY A 83 -19.19 -5.39 -9.18
C GLY A 83 -17.87 -4.95 -9.82
N TRP A 84 -16.80 -5.69 -9.56
CA TRP A 84 -15.48 -5.42 -10.13
C TRP A 84 -15.45 -5.53 -11.65
N ALA A 85 -16.07 -6.57 -12.23
CA ALA A 85 -16.13 -6.71 -13.69
C ALA A 85 -16.98 -5.61 -14.35
N SER A 86 -18.11 -5.24 -13.75
CA SER A 86 -18.95 -4.13 -14.23
C SER A 86 -18.20 -2.79 -14.15
N GLU A 87 -17.45 -2.54 -13.07
CA GLU A 87 -16.64 -1.33 -12.92
C GLU A 87 -15.56 -1.24 -14.01
N ARG A 88 -14.86 -2.35 -14.28
CA ARG A 88 -13.85 -2.42 -15.35
C ARG A 88 -14.44 -2.32 -16.75
N ALA A 89 -15.71 -2.70 -16.93
CA ALA A 89 -16.47 -2.48 -18.16
C ALA A 89 -17.11 -1.08 -18.28
N GLY A 90 -16.84 -0.16 -17.34
CA GLY A 90 -17.42 1.21 -17.34
C GLY A 90 -18.88 1.29 -16.88
N LEU A 91 -19.48 0.17 -16.45
CA LEU A 91 -20.87 0.08 -16.00
C LEU A 91 -20.98 0.42 -14.51
N GLU A 92 -20.75 1.68 -14.17
CA GLU A 92 -20.59 2.14 -12.78
C GLU A 92 -21.83 1.89 -11.89
N GLU A 93 -23.04 2.11 -12.41
CA GLU A 93 -24.27 1.86 -11.66
C GLU A 93 -24.56 0.36 -11.44
N ASP A 94 -24.18 -0.51 -12.38
CA ASP A 94 -24.20 -1.96 -12.18
C ASP A 94 -23.17 -2.37 -11.12
N ALA A 95 -21.97 -1.78 -11.16
CA ALA A 95 -20.92 -2.03 -10.19
C ALA A 95 -21.37 -1.68 -8.77
N ARG A 96 -21.93 -0.48 -8.58
CA ARG A 96 -22.48 0.00 -7.31
C ARG A 96 -23.57 -0.93 -6.77
N ARG A 97 -24.53 -1.31 -7.60
CA ARG A 97 -25.60 -2.27 -7.23
C ARG A 97 -25.03 -3.63 -6.81
N ALA A 98 -24.05 -4.15 -7.54
CA ALA A 98 -23.42 -5.43 -7.21
C ALA A 98 -22.59 -5.37 -5.92
N TYR A 99 -21.85 -4.27 -5.67
CA TYR A 99 -21.16 -4.06 -4.39
C TYR A 99 -22.12 -3.89 -3.21
N GLN A 100 -23.29 -3.26 -3.40
CA GLN A 100 -24.35 -3.22 -2.39
C GLN A 100 -24.86 -4.63 -2.06
N ARG A 101 -25.19 -5.43 -3.07
CA ARG A 101 -25.57 -6.85 -2.87
C ARG A 101 -24.46 -7.67 -2.22
N ALA A 102 -23.18 -7.37 -2.48
CA ALA A 102 -22.05 -8.05 -1.85
C ALA A 102 -21.99 -7.80 -0.33
N VAL A 103 -22.21 -6.56 0.13
CA VAL A 103 -22.21 -6.23 1.57
C VAL A 103 -23.51 -6.63 2.27
N GLU A 104 -24.63 -6.73 1.55
CA GLU A 104 -25.88 -7.34 2.05
C GLU A 104 -25.73 -8.85 2.25
N ALA A 105 -25.18 -9.56 1.26
CA ALA A 105 -24.96 -11.00 1.32
C ALA A 105 -23.89 -11.39 2.36
N ASN A 106 -22.81 -10.61 2.46
CA ASN A 106 -21.78 -10.81 3.47
C ASN A 106 -21.35 -9.47 4.13
N PRO A 107 -21.98 -9.06 5.23
CA PRO A 107 -21.64 -7.84 5.96
C PRO A 107 -20.22 -7.81 6.57
N ARG A 108 -19.49 -8.94 6.55
CA ARG A 108 -18.09 -9.08 6.99
C ARG A 108 -17.08 -9.06 5.83
N HIS A 109 -17.52 -8.89 4.59
CA HIS A 109 -16.65 -8.82 3.41
C HIS A 109 -15.95 -7.45 3.29
N ALA A 110 -14.78 -7.31 3.92
CA ALA A 110 -14.04 -6.04 3.98
C ALA A 110 -13.75 -5.43 2.59
N LYS A 111 -13.31 -6.24 1.62
CA LYS A 111 -13.04 -5.79 0.24
C LYS A 111 -14.30 -5.26 -0.48
N ALA A 112 -15.47 -5.87 -0.29
CA ALA A 112 -16.72 -5.35 -0.84
C ALA A 112 -17.10 -3.99 -0.24
N TRP A 113 -16.90 -3.78 1.08
CA TRP A 113 -17.06 -2.47 1.71
C TRP A 113 -16.09 -1.43 1.14
N ALA A 114 -14.83 -1.78 0.88
CA ALA A 114 -13.87 -0.86 0.26
C ALA A 114 -14.28 -0.49 -1.18
N ASN A 115 -14.68 -1.47 -1.98
CA ASN A 115 -15.11 -1.25 -3.37
C ASN A 115 -16.41 -0.42 -3.45
N LEU A 116 -17.37 -0.67 -2.55
CA LEU A 116 -18.57 0.13 -2.41
C LEU A 116 -18.22 1.59 -2.06
N GLY A 117 -17.27 1.80 -1.14
CA GLY A 117 -16.77 3.13 -0.80
C GLY A 117 -16.20 3.88 -1.99
N LEU A 118 -15.34 3.22 -2.78
CA LEU A 118 -14.79 3.77 -4.02
C LEU A 118 -15.88 4.18 -5.01
N SER A 119 -16.96 3.39 -5.15
CA SER A 119 -18.09 3.72 -6.03
C SER A 119 -18.91 4.93 -5.54
N PHE A 120 -18.93 5.21 -4.25
CA PHE A 120 -19.52 6.46 -3.71
C PHE A 120 -18.62 7.66 -3.99
N GLY A 121 -17.30 7.51 -3.81
CA GLY A 121 -16.30 8.56 -4.05
C GLY A 121 -16.29 9.07 -5.49
N LYS A 122 -16.35 8.17 -6.48
CA LYS A 122 -16.46 8.52 -7.90
C LYS A 122 -17.71 9.36 -8.23
N ARG A 123 -18.80 9.15 -7.49
CA ARG A 123 -20.04 9.94 -7.60
C ARG A 123 -20.06 11.20 -6.73
N GLY A 124 -18.96 11.53 -6.04
CA GLY A 124 -18.84 12.69 -5.15
C GLY A 124 -19.44 12.50 -3.75
N ASP A 125 -19.98 11.33 -3.40
CA ASP A 125 -20.46 11.05 -2.04
C ASP A 125 -19.31 10.63 -1.12
N LEU A 126 -18.49 11.63 -0.75
CA LEU A 126 -17.37 11.47 0.15
C LEU A 126 -17.79 11.02 1.56
N ARG A 127 -19.05 11.27 1.95
CA ARG A 127 -19.60 10.82 3.25
C ARG A 127 -19.87 9.33 3.24
N GLY A 128 -20.53 8.83 2.19
CA GLY A 128 -20.75 7.40 1.94
C GLY A 128 -19.43 6.64 1.75
N GLU A 129 -18.49 7.21 1.00
CA GLU A 129 -17.15 6.66 0.80
C GLU A 129 -16.42 6.44 2.13
N ILE A 130 -16.27 7.50 2.94
CA ILE A 130 -15.57 7.42 4.23
C ILE A 130 -16.27 6.43 5.18
N ALA A 131 -17.61 6.42 5.23
CA ALA A 131 -18.35 5.46 6.05
C ALA A 131 -18.04 4.00 5.65
N CYS A 132 -17.99 3.73 4.34
CA CYS A 132 -17.69 2.40 3.80
C CYS A 132 -16.23 1.99 4.06
N TYR A 133 -15.25 2.89 3.87
CA TYR A 133 -13.85 2.60 4.23
C TYR A 133 -13.69 2.34 5.74
N ARG A 134 -14.32 3.14 6.61
CA ARG A 134 -14.29 2.88 8.06
C ARG A 134 -14.95 1.54 8.41
N ARG A 135 -15.98 1.09 7.68
CA ARG A 135 -16.55 -0.25 7.87
C ARG A 135 -15.61 -1.37 7.41
N SER A 136 -14.93 -1.21 6.28
CA SER A 136 -13.87 -2.12 5.82
C SER A 136 -12.71 -2.21 6.82
N LEU A 137 -12.23 -1.08 7.33
CA LEU A 137 -11.11 -1.01 8.28
C LEU A 137 -11.46 -1.58 9.66
N LYS A 138 -12.72 -1.49 10.11
CA LYS A 138 -13.19 -2.23 11.31
C LYS A 138 -13.10 -3.75 11.15
N LEU A 139 -13.20 -4.26 9.92
CA LEU A 139 -13.07 -5.68 9.60
C LEU A 139 -11.60 -6.08 9.35
N ARG A 140 -10.79 -5.17 8.79
CA ARG A 140 -9.36 -5.37 8.52
C ARG A 140 -8.52 -4.12 8.86
N PRO A 141 -8.12 -3.94 10.13
CA PRO A 141 -7.41 -2.74 10.58
C PRO A 141 -6.02 -2.52 9.96
N HIS A 142 -5.42 -3.57 9.37
CA HIS A 142 -4.08 -3.52 8.78
C HIS A 142 -4.08 -3.37 7.25
N HIS A 143 -5.24 -3.18 6.62
CA HIS A 143 -5.31 -3.06 5.15
C HIS A 143 -4.87 -1.67 4.67
N ALA A 144 -3.57 -1.53 4.41
CA ALA A 144 -2.93 -0.27 4.05
C ALA A 144 -3.59 0.48 2.88
N ALA A 145 -4.04 -0.23 1.84
CA ALA A 145 -4.71 0.38 0.69
C ALA A 145 -6.03 1.08 1.08
N THR A 146 -6.84 0.49 1.98
CA THR A 146 -8.06 1.16 2.46
C THR A 146 -7.75 2.35 3.36
N TRP A 147 -6.65 2.33 4.12
CA TRP A 147 -6.20 3.52 4.85
C TRP A 147 -5.72 4.64 3.91
N GLN A 148 -5.05 4.32 2.80
CA GLN A 148 -4.66 5.30 1.77
C GLN A 148 -5.90 5.94 1.13
N ASN A 149 -6.88 5.13 0.72
CA ASN A 149 -8.12 5.66 0.16
C ASN A 149 -8.91 6.50 1.16
N LEU A 150 -8.96 6.10 2.44
CA LEU A 150 -9.57 6.90 3.50
C LEU A 150 -8.85 8.25 3.69
N ALA A 151 -7.51 8.29 3.62
CA ALA A 151 -6.76 9.54 3.69
C ALA A 151 -7.10 10.46 2.51
N ALA A 152 -7.15 9.93 1.28
CA ALA A 152 -7.53 10.69 0.09
C ALA A 152 -8.96 11.27 0.18
N ALA A 153 -9.95 10.43 0.50
CA ALA A 153 -11.34 10.85 0.68
C ALA A 153 -11.50 11.86 1.82
N ALA A 154 -10.79 11.68 2.95
CA ALA A 154 -10.81 12.62 4.07
C ALA A 154 -10.16 13.97 3.72
N GLN A 155 -9.08 13.98 2.91
CA GLN A 155 -8.48 15.20 2.40
C GLN A 155 -9.43 15.94 1.46
N GLN A 156 -10.05 15.25 0.51
CA GLN A 156 -11.02 15.83 -0.43
C GLN A 156 -12.26 16.38 0.30
N ALA A 157 -12.71 15.71 1.36
CA ALA A 157 -13.84 16.15 2.19
C ALA A 157 -13.48 17.21 3.25
N GLY A 158 -12.21 17.65 3.33
CA GLY A 158 -11.73 18.57 4.37
C GLY A 158 -11.76 18.01 5.81
N ARG A 159 -11.99 16.70 5.99
CA ARG A 159 -12.17 16.03 7.28
C ARG A 159 -10.81 15.72 7.94
N LYS A 160 -10.19 16.77 8.49
CA LYS A 160 -8.86 16.74 9.13
C LYS A 160 -8.67 15.61 10.17
N SER A 161 -9.71 15.27 10.93
CA SER A 161 -9.68 14.21 11.95
C SER A 161 -9.39 12.82 11.36
N ASP A 162 -10.14 12.43 10.32
CA ASP A 162 -10.06 11.11 9.70
C ASP A 162 -8.78 11.00 8.85
N LEU A 163 -8.33 12.12 8.27
CA LEU A 163 -7.02 12.20 7.62
C LEU A 163 -5.88 11.95 8.62
N GLN A 164 -5.89 12.62 9.78
CA GLN A 164 -4.89 12.38 10.83
C GLN A 164 -4.95 10.95 11.40
N GLU A 165 -6.14 10.37 11.56
CA GLU A 165 -6.33 8.96 11.92
C GLU A 165 -5.62 8.05 10.89
N ALA A 166 -5.93 8.22 9.60
CA ALA A 166 -5.39 7.41 8.52
C ALA A 166 -3.86 7.54 8.36
N VAL A 167 -3.31 8.76 8.40
CA VAL A 167 -1.86 8.98 8.30
C VAL A 167 -1.12 8.35 9.48
N ARG A 168 -1.65 8.46 10.71
CA ARG A 168 -1.05 7.81 11.90
C ARG A 168 -1.07 6.28 11.78
N HIS A 169 -2.14 5.69 11.26
CA HIS A 169 -2.20 4.25 11.02
C HIS A 169 -1.23 3.80 9.91
N LEU A 170 -1.11 4.54 8.81
CA LEU A 170 -0.15 4.24 7.74
C LEU A 170 1.31 4.34 8.20
N ALA A 171 1.63 5.33 9.04
CA ALA A 171 2.97 5.46 9.64
C ALA A 171 3.31 4.25 10.53
N ARG A 172 2.36 3.79 11.36
CA ARG A 172 2.53 2.57 12.18
C ARG A 172 2.73 1.31 11.31
N LEU A 173 2.00 1.18 10.20
CA LEU A 173 2.13 0.03 9.29
C LEU A 173 3.45 0.03 8.51
N ARG A 174 4.03 1.20 8.21
CA ARG A 174 5.36 1.33 7.60
C ARG A 174 6.51 1.05 8.56
N GLY A 175 6.27 1.16 9.87
CA GLY A 175 7.30 1.13 10.90
C GLY A 175 8.12 2.44 10.95
N PRO A 176 8.99 2.61 11.96
CA PRO A 176 9.96 3.68 11.95
C PRO A 176 10.91 3.53 10.76
N PRO A 177 11.44 4.62 10.17
CA PRO A 177 12.51 4.50 9.19
C PRO A 177 13.68 3.74 9.82
N PRO A 178 14.42 2.93 9.04
CA PRO A 178 15.60 2.26 9.56
C PRO A 178 16.52 3.31 10.16
N ARG A 179 16.95 3.12 11.42
CA ARG A 179 18.02 3.95 11.98
C ARG A 179 19.19 3.82 11.01
N LYS A 180 19.57 4.93 10.37
CA LYS A 180 20.90 5.00 9.77
C LYS A 180 21.86 4.56 10.86
N SER A 181 22.73 3.60 10.55
CA SER A 181 23.79 3.20 11.45
C SER A 181 24.73 4.39 11.63
N LEU A 182 24.41 5.29 12.57
CA LEU A 182 25.48 5.95 13.30
C LEU A 182 26.23 4.79 13.94
N ALA A 183 27.43 4.53 13.45
CA ALA A 183 28.40 3.78 14.22
C ALA A 183 28.40 4.41 15.63
N PRO A 184 28.44 3.60 16.70
CA PRO A 184 28.63 4.17 18.03
C PRO A 184 29.87 5.06 17.97
N PRO A 185 29.87 6.26 18.58
CA PRO A 185 31.04 7.12 18.58
C PRO A 185 32.21 6.28 19.10
N GLU A 186 33.26 6.19 18.30
CA GLU A 186 34.37 5.30 18.59
C GLU A 186 34.91 5.67 19.98
N HIS A 187 34.91 4.68 20.88
CA HIS A 187 35.44 4.88 22.22
C HIS A 187 36.95 5.12 22.06
N GLU A 188 37.36 6.38 22.18
CA GLU A 188 38.73 6.80 22.49
C GLU A 188 39.31 5.80 23.52
N PRO A 189 40.40 5.10 23.20
CA PRO A 189 40.90 4.03 24.05
C PRO A 189 41.32 4.61 25.40
N SER A 190 40.74 4.08 26.47
CA SER A 190 40.89 4.61 27.82
C SER A 190 42.36 4.82 28.18
N ALA A 191 42.74 6.07 28.44
CA ALA A 191 44.05 6.39 28.98
C ALA A 191 44.28 5.60 30.29
N PRO A 192 45.45 4.95 30.48
CA PRO A 192 45.71 4.22 31.70
C PRO A 192 45.75 5.18 32.90
N LEU A 193 45.07 4.81 33.99
CA LEU A 193 45.06 5.58 35.22
C LEU A 193 46.45 5.62 35.85
N ILE A 194 47.22 6.68 35.56
CA ILE A 194 48.48 6.94 36.24
C ILE A 194 48.18 7.43 37.66
N ARG A 195 48.59 6.63 38.64
CA ARG A 195 48.47 6.94 40.08
C ARG A 195 49.72 7.72 40.51
N PHE A 196 49.59 9.03 40.68
CA PHE A 196 50.67 9.89 41.17
C PHE A 196 50.69 9.97 42.71
N PRO A 197 51.87 10.01 43.36
CA PRO A 197 52.04 10.52 44.72
C PRO A 197 52.21 12.05 44.74
N GLU A 198 52.36 12.60 45.93
CA GLU A 198 52.01 13.96 46.32
C GLU A 198 53.13 15.03 46.21
N ALA A 199 52.72 16.31 46.18
CA ALA A 199 53.47 17.55 46.45
C ALA A 199 54.56 18.05 45.46
N ALA A 200 54.31 19.19 44.79
CA ALA A 200 54.88 20.51 45.16
C ALA A 200 54.75 21.60 44.06
N ALA A 201 54.58 22.87 44.50
CA ALA A 201 54.89 24.14 43.82
C ALA A 201 54.17 24.58 42.51
N SER A 202 53.46 25.72 42.63
CA SER A 202 53.14 26.73 41.59
C SER A 202 54.43 27.46 41.10
N PRO A 203 54.48 28.19 39.94
CA PRO A 203 53.40 29.06 39.41
C PRO A 203 53.16 29.18 37.88
N ASN A 204 52.11 29.96 37.57
CA ASN A 204 51.56 30.49 36.30
C ASN A 204 52.61 31.28 35.42
N PRO A 205 52.36 31.77 34.16
CA PRO A 205 51.04 32.08 33.56
C PRO A 205 50.79 31.92 32.01
N ALA A 206 49.49 31.74 31.65
CA ALA A 206 48.73 32.44 30.56
C ALA A 206 49.14 32.31 29.04
N PRO A 207 48.30 32.78 28.08
CA PRO A 207 46.83 32.63 27.88
C PRO A 207 46.43 32.31 26.39
N ALA A 208 45.15 32.57 26.03
CA ALA A 208 44.56 32.69 24.67
C ALA A 208 44.28 31.38 23.89
N LYS A 209 43.28 31.21 23.01
CA LYS A 209 42.08 31.95 22.50
C LYS A 209 41.23 30.91 21.70
N GLU A 210 39.94 30.97 21.38
CA GLU A 210 38.77 31.87 21.60
C GLU A 210 37.48 30.99 21.43
N ALA A 211 36.31 31.28 22.03
CA ALA A 211 35.15 32.01 21.47
C ALA A 211 34.76 31.54 20.03
N ILE A 212 33.56 31.05 19.66
CA ILE A 212 32.14 31.46 19.86
C ILE A 212 31.27 30.28 19.33
N SER A 213 30.35 29.68 20.09
CA SER A 213 28.95 30.05 20.37
C SER A 213 27.92 29.85 19.23
N GLN A 214 26.86 29.07 19.55
CA GLN A 214 25.45 29.16 19.06
C GLN A 214 25.18 28.84 17.57
N GLU A 215 24.03 28.32 17.12
CA GLU A 215 22.85 27.57 17.59
C GLU A 215 22.01 27.31 16.28
N PRO A 216 20.86 26.60 16.28
CA PRO A 216 20.37 25.91 15.08
C PRO A 216 19.17 26.56 14.35
N ALA A 217 18.77 25.85 13.28
CA ALA A 217 17.42 25.74 12.70
C ALA A 217 17.03 26.66 11.52
N SER A 218 16.46 26.01 10.50
CA SER A 218 15.42 26.57 9.60
C SER A 218 14.66 25.42 8.91
N PRO A 219 13.32 25.41 8.88
CA PRO A 219 12.52 24.41 8.17
C PRO A 219 12.24 24.81 6.72
N VAL A 220 12.17 23.84 5.81
CA VAL A 220 11.93 24.07 4.38
C VAL A 220 10.43 23.93 4.03
N LEU A 221 9.87 24.96 3.39
CA LEU A 221 8.54 24.97 2.78
C LEU A 221 8.55 24.35 1.36
N PRO A 222 7.50 23.63 0.93
CA PRO A 222 7.29 23.27 -0.48
C PRO A 222 6.59 24.40 -1.29
N PRO A 223 6.71 24.39 -2.64
CA PRO A 223 6.38 25.55 -3.48
C PRO A 223 4.88 25.68 -3.84
N LYS A 224 4.50 26.89 -4.27
CA LYS A 224 3.16 27.25 -4.77
C LYS A 224 2.88 26.63 -6.14
N LEU A 225 1.64 26.19 -6.35
CA LEU A 225 1.08 25.92 -7.68
C LEU A 225 0.69 27.24 -8.34
N SER A 226 1.01 27.39 -9.63
CA SER A 226 0.59 28.52 -10.46
C SER A 226 -0.88 28.40 -10.87
N GLU A 227 -1.61 29.49 -10.75
CA GLU A 227 -3.01 29.60 -11.18
C GLU A 227 -3.14 29.53 -12.71
N ASN A 228 -4.24 28.94 -13.18
CA ASN A 228 -4.66 29.04 -14.58
C ASN A 228 -6.17 29.23 -14.61
N ALA A 229 -6.64 30.43 -14.95
CA ALA A 229 -8.05 30.78 -14.95
C ALA A 229 -8.35 31.82 -16.05
N ALA A 230 -9.03 31.37 -17.10
CA ALA A 230 -9.75 32.23 -18.04
C ALA A 230 -11.06 31.51 -18.40
N SER A 231 -12.18 32.09 -17.97
CA SER A 231 -13.53 31.61 -18.30
C SER A 231 -13.93 32.02 -19.73
N PRO A 232 -15.10 31.58 -20.21
CA PRO A 232 -16.16 32.60 -20.30
C PRO A 232 -17.53 32.15 -19.73
N ALA A 233 -18.37 33.15 -19.49
CA ALA A 233 -19.68 33.07 -18.86
C ALA A 233 -20.83 32.69 -19.83
N PRO A 234 -22.02 32.31 -19.34
CA PRO A 234 -23.16 31.93 -20.19
C PRO A 234 -24.00 33.14 -20.63
N ALA A 235 -24.66 33.01 -21.78
CA ALA A 235 -25.75 33.88 -22.22
C ALA A 235 -26.97 33.03 -22.61
N THR A 236 -28.17 33.48 -22.23
CA THR A 236 -29.45 32.79 -22.44
C THR A 236 -30.23 33.48 -23.60
N PRO A 237 -31.55 33.27 -23.81
CA PRO A 237 -32.05 32.70 -25.06
C PRO A 237 -32.85 33.68 -25.93
N SER A 238 -33.15 33.28 -27.17
CA SER A 238 -34.25 33.86 -27.96
C SER A 238 -34.88 32.82 -28.90
N ALA A 239 -36.19 32.65 -28.79
CA ALA A 239 -37.07 32.28 -29.91
C ALA A 239 -37.36 33.55 -30.75
N PRO A 240 -38.05 33.47 -31.90
CA PRO A 240 -39.47 33.07 -31.94
C PRO A 240 -39.75 31.73 -32.65
#